data_AF-A0A7K7BGR0-F1
#
_entry.id   AF-A0A7K7BGR0-F1
#
_cell.length_a   1.000
_cell.length_b   1.000
_cell.length_c   1.000
_cell.angle_alpha   90.00
_cell.angle_beta   90.00
_cell.angle_gamma   90.00
#
_symmetry.space_group_name_H-M   'P 1'
#
loop_
_entity.id
_entity.type
_entity.pdbx_description
1 polymer ?
#
loop_
_entity_poly.entity_id
_entity_poly.type
_entity_poly.pdbx_seq_one_letter_code
_entity_poly.pdbx_strand_id
1 'polypeptide(L)'
;EDGRELVIPLQEGRPLSLVASHHFCYTNTRPPRWHDVWTRLQIRINSSRMIRVIQVDSEEELRELEKFNVGNLLLSFLKEKRNDTRIDVDLYSSKTCLKVELLETGTTYCVLLSRWFDPKLFLVFFLGLVLFFCGDVLSRSQLFFYSAGISFGLLASLLILIYVVAKVMPKRSPVYFLLVGGWSFSLYLLQLVFRNLREICSSYWQYLLGYLLVAGTVSFGACYRLGPPRDRRTVALLSWGLQLLGLLLLYGGVQVRPVGLAAVLGALCAKNLEYPLGWARAAYR
;
A
#
# COMPACT_ATOMS: atom_id res chain seq x y z
N GLU A 1 18.13 -4.24 42.06
CA GLU A 1 17.32 -3.06 41.72
C GLU A 1 17.16 -3.05 40.21
N ASP A 2 15.92 -3.27 39.76
CA ASP A 2 15.57 -3.48 38.36
C ASP A 2 15.60 -2.13 37.63
N GLY A 3 16.63 -1.91 36.81
CA GLY A 3 16.83 -0.68 36.05
C GLY A 3 15.76 -0.53 34.97
N ARG A 4 14.61 0.05 35.32
CA ARG A 4 13.57 0.38 34.35
C ARG A 4 14.15 1.35 33.31
N GLU A 5 14.33 0.85 32.10
CA GLU A 5 14.63 1.70 30.93
C GLU A 5 13.60 2.83 30.84
N LEU A 6 14.08 4.06 30.67
CA LEU A 6 13.24 5.25 30.72
C LEU A 6 12.39 5.35 29.44
N VAL A 7 11.10 5.00 29.53
CA VAL A 7 10.15 5.12 28.42
C VAL A 7 9.65 6.56 28.31
N ILE A 8 9.90 7.21 27.17
CA ILE A 8 9.51 8.58 26.90
C ILE A 8 8.15 8.59 26.17
N PRO A 9 7.11 9.25 26.71
CA PRO A 9 5.83 9.38 26.02
C PRO A 9 5.93 10.37 24.85
N LEU A 10 5.51 9.95 23.64
CA LEU A 10 5.43 10.85 22.49
C LEU A 10 4.13 11.69 22.53
N GLN A 11 4.25 12.99 22.24
CA GLN A 11 3.12 13.90 22.11
C GLN A 11 3.00 14.41 20.66
N GLU A 12 1.76 14.51 20.16
CA GLU A 12 1.48 15.03 18.82
C GLU A 12 1.99 16.48 18.68
N GLY A 13 2.71 16.78 17.58
CA GLY A 13 3.17 18.12 17.22
C GLY A 13 4.36 18.67 18.01
N ARG A 14 4.87 17.95 19.01
CA ARG A 14 6.08 18.36 19.75
C ARG A 14 7.32 17.63 19.21
N PRO A 15 8.28 18.34 18.60
CA PRO A 15 9.55 17.74 18.23
C PRO A 15 10.40 17.46 19.48
N LEU A 16 10.92 16.24 19.63
CA LEU A 16 11.91 15.89 20.64
C LEU A 16 13.26 15.60 19.97
N SER A 17 14.29 16.34 20.36
CA SER A 17 15.67 16.13 19.89
C SER A 17 16.47 15.41 20.97
N LEU A 18 17.00 14.24 20.66
CA LEU A 18 17.69 13.36 21.61
C LEU A 18 19.02 12.86 21.03
N VAL A 19 19.94 12.47 21.92
CA VAL A 19 21.33 12.07 21.61
C VAL A 19 21.65 10.64 22.03
N ALA A 20 20.71 9.97 22.71
CA ALA A 20 20.87 8.61 23.22
C ALA A 20 19.73 7.69 22.75
N SER A 21 19.94 6.37 22.85
CA SER A 21 18.93 5.37 22.54
C SER A 21 17.79 5.44 23.57
N HIS A 22 16.57 5.67 23.09
CA HIS A 22 15.40 5.74 23.95
C HIS A 22 14.25 4.87 23.42
N HIS A 23 13.42 4.44 24.37
CA HIS A 23 12.16 3.78 24.09
C HIS A 23 11.06 4.84 24.08
N PHE A 24 10.36 4.93 22.96
CA PHE A 24 9.23 5.82 22.79
C PHE A 24 7.95 5.01 22.79
N CYS A 25 6.98 5.39 23.61
CA CYS A 25 5.64 4.83 23.50
C CYS A 25 4.65 5.96 23.24
N TYR A 26 3.83 5.77 22.22
CA TYR A 26 2.68 6.62 21.95
C TYR A 26 1.43 5.89 22.44
N THR A 27 0.62 6.59 23.23
CA THR A 27 -0.69 6.11 23.66
C THR A 27 -1.75 7.00 23.03
N ASN A 28 -2.63 6.43 22.22
CA ASN A 28 -3.71 7.20 21.62
C ASN A 28 -4.83 7.37 22.65
N THR A 29 -4.94 8.57 23.22
CA THR A 29 -5.93 8.90 24.25
C THR A 29 -7.23 9.48 23.68
N ARG A 30 -7.28 9.79 22.38
CA ARG A 30 -8.45 10.44 21.76
C ARG A 30 -9.29 9.43 20.96
N PRO A 31 -10.61 9.35 21.16
CA PRO A 31 -11.47 8.56 20.30
C PRO A 31 -11.46 9.17 18.88
N PRO A 32 -11.35 8.35 17.83
CA PRO A 32 -11.28 8.84 16.45
C PRO A 32 -12.62 9.44 16.03
N ARG A 33 -12.55 10.58 15.33
CA ARG A 33 -13.71 11.26 14.75
C ARG A 33 -13.91 10.85 13.28
N TRP A 34 -15.04 11.20 12.69
CA TRP A 34 -15.37 10.83 11.29
C TRP A 34 -14.36 11.36 10.26
N HIS A 35 -13.69 12.49 10.53
CA HIS A 35 -12.67 13.05 9.64
C HIS A 35 -11.31 12.34 9.77
N ASP A 36 -11.09 11.54 10.80
CA ASP A 36 -9.84 10.81 11.02
C ASP A 36 -9.73 9.54 10.15
N VAL A 37 -10.81 9.14 9.46
CA VAL A 37 -10.90 7.90 8.66
C VAL A 37 -9.81 7.80 7.58
N TRP A 38 -9.46 8.94 6.97
CA TRP A 38 -8.41 9.06 5.94
C TRP A 38 -7.19 9.84 6.43
N THR A 39 -7.02 9.95 7.74
CA THR A 39 -5.80 10.54 8.32
C THR A 39 -4.79 9.45 8.58
N ARG A 40 -3.52 9.74 8.29
CA ARG A 40 -2.38 8.93 8.69
C ARG A 40 -1.67 9.57 9.86
N LEU A 41 -1.32 8.75 10.83
CA LEU A 41 -0.44 9.10 11.92
C LEU A 41 0.96 8.61 11.57
N GLN A 42 1.88 9.56 11.45
CA GLN A 42 3.24 9.25 11.03
C GLN A 42 4.22 9.76 12.07
N ILE A 43 5.12 8.86 12.48
CA ILE A 43 6.30 9.21 13.25
C ILE A 43 7.41 9.47 12.25
N ARG A 44 7.83 10.74 12.21
CA ARG A 44 8.95 11.18 11.41
C ARG A 44 10.17 11.26 12.30
N ILE A 45 11.20 10.50 11.97
CA ILE A 45 12.49 10.55 12.66
C ILE A 45 13.50 11.11 11.68
N ASN A 46 13.99 12.31 11.97
CA ASN A 46 15.06 12.97 11.23
C ASN A 46 16.36 12.77 11.99
N SER A 47 17.34 12.10 11.39
CA SER A 47 18.63 11.83 12.02
C SER A 47 19.76 12.40 11.19
N SER A 48 20.77 12.93 11.86
CA SER A 48 22.00 13.41 11.22
C SER A 48 22.84 12.27 10.61
N ARG A 49 22.72 11.04 11.14
CA ARG A 49 23.42 9.83 10.63
C ARG A 49 22.53 8.58 10.68
N MET A 50 23.10 7.42 10.32
CA MET A 50 22.39 6.13 10.29
C MET A 50 21.83 5.74 11.66
N ILE A 51 20.53 5.40 11.69
CA ILE A 51 19.82 4.94 12.88
C ILE A 51 19.04 3.67 12.55
N ARG A 52 18.91 2.77 13.53
CA ARG A 52 18.08 1.57 13.41
C ARG A 52 16.81 1.77 14.20
N VAL A 53 15.66 1.67 13.52
CA VAL A 53 14.35 1.87 14.17
C VAL A 53 13.57 0.56 14.17
N ILE A 54 13.27 0.08 15.37
CA ILE A 54 12.49 -1.14 15.61
C ILE A 54 11.12 -0.70 16.11
N GLN A 55 10.13 -0.72 15.21
CA GLN A 55 8.71 -0.57 15.55
C GLN A 55 8.20 -1.91 16.10
N VAL A 56 7.57 -1.89 17.27
CA VAL A 56 6.90 -3.05 17.87
C VAL A 56 5.54 -2.64 18.44
N ASP A 57 4.53 -3.46 18.22
CA ASP A 57 3.14 -3.14 18.56
C ASP A 57 2.83 -3.36 20.06
N SER A 58 3.67 -4.11 20.80
CA SER A 58 3.56 -4.27 22.25
C SER A 58 4.91 -4.39 22.97
N GLU A 59 4.94 -4.03 24.26
CA GLU A 59 6.11 -4.14 25.16
C GLU A 59 6.47 -5.61 25.46
N GLU A 60 5.51 -6.52 25.33
CA GLU A 60 5.67 -7.96 25.58
C GLU A 60 6.30 -8.69 24.39
N GLU A 61 5.95 -8.33 23.14
CA GLU A 61 6.57 -8.86 21.93
C GLU A 61 8.04 -8.44 21.77
N LEU A 62 8.43 -7.28 22.32
CA LEU A 62 9.84 -6.83 22.36
C LEU A 62 10.74 -7.83 23.11
N ARG A 63 10.24 -8.45 24.19
CA ARG A 63 10.99 -9.45 24.98
C ARG A 63 11.04 -10.83 24.32
N GLU A 64 10.02 -11.16 23.52
CA GLU A 64 9.97 -12.40 22.72
C GLU A 64 10.85 -12.30 21.45
N LEU A 65 10.95 -11.13 20.83
CA LEU A 65 11.81 -10.87 19.66
C LEU A 65 13.32 -10.97 19.97
N GLU A 66 13.72 -10.76 21.24
CA GLU A 66 15.09 -11.03 21.70
C GLU A 66 15.42 -12.53 21.77
N LYS A 67 14.41 -13.42 21.81
CA LYS A 67 14.60 -14.86 22.04
C LYS A 67 14.59 -15.77 20.81
N PHE A 68 14.40 -15.26 19.58
CA PHE A 68 14.40 -16.13 18.39
C PHE A 68 15.38 -15.70 17.28
N ASN A 69 16.38 -16.57 17.05
CA ASN A 69 17.59 -16.33 16.25
C ASN A 69 17.40 -16.48 14.71
N VAL A 70 16.24 -16.94 14.22
CA VAL A 70 16.03 -17.24 12.78
C VAL A 70 15.19 -16.18 12.05
N GLY A 71 14.20 -15.57 12.73
CA GLY A 71 13.43 -14.45 12.16
C GLY A 71 14.24 -13.15 12.03
N ASN A 72 15.24 -12.96 12.91
CA ASN A 72 16.08 -11.77 12.95
C ASN A 72 16.98 -11.58 11.72
N LEU A 73 17.30 -12.66 10.99
CA LEU A 73 18.13 -12.58 9.78
C LEU A 73 17.34 -12.11 8.54
N LEU A 74 16.04 -12.41 8.49
CA LEU A 74 15.12 -11.93 7.45
C LEU A 74 14.60 -10.51 7.74
N LEU A 75 14.35 -10.20 9.02
CA LEU A 75 13.94 -8.86 9.46
C LEU A 75 15.08 -7.83 9.38
N SER A 76 16.33 -8.23 9.61
CA SER A 76 17.49 -7.33 9.45
C SER A 76 17.70 -6.94 7.99
N PHE A 77 17.49 -7.85 7.05
CA PHE A 77 17.63 -7.59 5.62
C PHE A 77 16.51 -6.71 5.04
N LEU A 78 15.32 -6.70 5.64
CA LEU A 78 14.16 -5.95 5.13
C LEU A 78 13.95 -4.57 5.76
N LYS A 79 14.65 -4.24 6.86
CA LYS A 79 14.38 -3.03 7.67
C LYS A 79 15.55 -2.04 7.74
N GLU A 80 16.42 -2.03 6.73
CA GLU A 80 17.44 -1.00 6.57
C GLU A 80 16.83 0.27 5.97
N LYS A 81 16.31 1.16 6.82
CA LYS A 81 15.75 2.46 6.42
C LYS A 81 16.80 3.57 6.57
N ARG A 82 17.03 4.33 5.48
CA ARG A 82 18.00 5.43 5.37
C ARG A 82 17.44 6.77 5.86
N ASN A 83 18.32 7.61 6.45
CA ASN A 83 18.29 9.05 6.87
C ASN A 83 16.96 9.75 7.24
N ASP A 84 15.87 9.52 6.52
CA ASP A 84 14.52 10.05 6.81
C ASP A 84 13.59 8.85 6.98
N THR A 85 13.49 8.32 8.21
CA THR A 85 12.62 7.17 8.46
C THR A 85 11.21 7.65 8.77
N ARG A 86 10.29 7.37 7.85
CA ARG A 86 8.86 7.54 8.05
C ARG A 86 8.28 6.21 8.49
N ILE A 87 7.62 6.22 9.64
CA ILE A 87 6.96 5.06 10.20
C ILE A 87 5.49 5.39 10.34
N ASP A 88 4.68 4.63 9.61
CA ASP A 88 3.23 4.73 9.69
C ASP A 88 2.79 4.00 10.97
N VAL A 89 2.06 4.72 11.81
CA VAL A 89 1.48 4.22 13.05
C VAL A 89 0.02 3.92 12.78
N ASP A 90 -0.44 2.73 13.15
CA ASP A 90 -1.85 2.39 13.06
C ASP A 90 -2.64 3.27 14.04
N LEU A 91 -3.52 4.14 13.54
CA LEU A 91 -4.27 5.11 14.37
C LEU A 91 -5.12 4.43 15.45
N TYR A 92 -5.46 3.17 15.26
CA TYR A 92 -6.35 2.43 16.15
C TYR A 92 -5.62 1.46 17.09
N SER A 93 -4.29 1.34 16.98
CA SER A 93 -3.54 0.64 18.02
C SER A 93 -3.56 1.50 19.28
N SER A 94 -3.99 0.90 20.40
CA SER A 94 -4.12 1.60 21.68
C SER A 94 -2.77 2.10 22.20
N LYS A 95 -1.70 1.38 21.85
CA LYS A 95 -0.31 1.71 22.16
C LYS A 95 0.58 1.31 20.99
N THR A 96 1.52 2.18 20.62
CA THR A 96 2.58 1.82 19.68
C THR A 96 3.91 2.23 20.28
N CYS A 97 4.81 1.27 20.43
CA CYS A 97 6.12 1.51 21.02
C CYS A 97 7.22 1.38 19.94
N LEU A 98 8.20 2.26 19.99
CA LEU A 98 9.32 2.28 19.09
C LEU A 98 10.61 2.33 19.89
N LYS A 99 11.51 1.44 19.53
CA LYS A 99 12.90 1.46 19.99
C LYS A 99 13.76 2.09 18.90
N VAL A 100 14.46 3.16 19.24
CA VAL A 100 15.44 3.80 18.36
C VAL A 100 16.84 3.45 18.86
N GLU A 101 17.56 2.64 18.09
CA GLU A 101 18.95 2.27 18.37
C GLU A 101 19.89 3.12 17.51
N LEU A 102 20.89 3.74 18.17
CA LEU A 102 21.92 4.53 17.50
C LEU A 102 23.06 3.58 17.10
N LEU A 103 23.47 3.60 15.83
CA LEU A 103 24.61 2.81 15.35
C LEU A 103 25.96 3.53 15.57
N GLU A 104 25.95 4.86 15.68
CA GLU A 104 27.14 5.69 15.86
C GLU A 104 26.98 6.64 17.06
N THR A 105 28.08 6.83 17.81
CA THR A 105 28.17 7.77 18.92
C THR A 105 28.17 9.23 18.43
N GLY A 106 27.43 10.10 19.11
CA GLY A 106 27.31 11.53 18.74
C GLY A 106 26.21 11.83 17.70
N THR A 107 25.29 10.89 17.46
CA THR A 107 24.17 11.11 16.55
C THR A 107 23.01 11.80 17.23
N THR A 108 22.56 12.91 16.65
CA THR A 108 21.35 13.62 17.08
C THR A 108 20.20 13.23 16.17
N TYR A 109 19.05 12.91 16.77
CA TYR A 109 17.83 12.62 16.05
C TYR A 109 16.66 13.40 16.63
N CYS A 110 15.74 13.79 15.76
CA CYS A 110 14.52 14.50 16.08
C CYS A 110 13.33 13.60 15.77
N VAL A 111 12.47 13.35 16.76
CA VAL A 111 11.23 12.59 16.61
C VAL A 111 10.05 13.55 16.60
N LEU A 112 9.23 13.47 15.55
CA LEU A 112 8.00 14.23 15.42
C LEU A 112 6.84 13.29 15.12
N LEU A 113 5.85 13.28 16.00
CA LEU A 113 4.57 12.63 15.76
C LEU A 113 3.60 13.64 15.12
N SER A 114 3.09 13.33 13.95
CA SER A 114 2.20 14.24 13.21
C SER A 114 1.10 13.50 12.47
N ARG A 115 -0.09 14.11 12.44
CA ARG A 115 -1.28 13.57 11.78
C ARG A 115 -1.57 14.40 10.53
N TRP A 116 -1.71 13.72 9.39
CA TRP A 116 -1.97 14.38 8.10
C TRP A 116 -3.04 13.62 7.33
N PHE A 117 -3.83 14.35 6.54
CA PHE A 117 -4.78 13.74 5.61
C PHE A 117 -4.01 13.06 4.47
N ASP A 118 -4.25 11.76 4.23
CA ASP A 118 -3.66 11.05 3.10
C ASP A 118 -4.66 11.00 1.93
N PRO A 119 -4.51 11.87 0.91
CA PRO A 119 -5.42 11.90 -0.23
C PRO A 119 -5.42 10.58 -1.01
N LYS A 120 -4.37 9.76 -0.91
CA LYS A 120 -4.32 8.47 -1.62
C LYS A 120 -5.31 7.48 -1.04
N LEU A 121 -5.44 7.42 0.29
CA LEU A 121 -6.40 6.54 0.96
C LEU A 121 -7.83 6.92 0.60
N PHE A 122 -8.12 8.23 0.57
CA PHE A 122 -9.40 8.75 0.13
C PHE A 122 -9.72 8.38 -1.33
N LEU A 123 -8.77 8.55 -2.24
CA LEU A 123 -8.94 8.19 -3.66
C LEU A 123 -9.16 6.68 -3.85
N VAL A 124 -8.42 5.85 -3.11
CA VAL A 124 -8.56 4.38 -3.14
C VAL A 124 -9.94 3.97 -2.63
N PHE A 125 -10.40 4.55 -1.53
CA PHE A 125 -11.74 4.32 -0.98
C PHE A 125 -12.84 4.69 -1.98
N PHE A 126 -12.75 5.88 -2.57
CA PHE A 126 -13.72 6.36 -3.56
C PHE A 126 -13.73 5.49 -4.82
N LEU A 127 -12.55 5.10 -5.31
CA LEU A 127 -12.43 4.17 -6.43
C LEU A 127 -13.07 2.81 -6.12
N GLY A 128 -12.87 2.29 -4.90
CA GLY A 128 -13.52 1.06 -4.44
C GLY A 128 -15.04 1.16 -4.46
N LEU A 129 -15.58 2.30 -4.02
CA LEU A 129 -17.02 2.57 -4.03
C LEU A 129 -17.58 2.61 -5.46
N VAL A 130 -16.91 3.31 -6.37
CA VAL A 130 -17.31 3.37 -7.79
C VAL A 130 -17.26 1.97 -8.43
N LEU A 131 -16.21 1.19 -8.22
CA LEU A 131 -16.11 -0.16 -8.79
C LEU A 131 -17.18 -1.11 -8.25
N PHE A 132 -17.52 -0.99 -6.96
CA PHE A 132 -18.53 -1.87 -6.34
C PHE A 132 -19.95 -1.57 -6.82
N PHE A 133 -20.35 -0.30 -6.87
CA PHE A 133 -21.69 0.10 -7.31
C PHE A 133 -21.82 0.12 -8.84
N CYS A 134 -20.84 0.68 -9.54
CA CYS A 134 -20.89 0.80 -10.99
C CYS A 134 -20.31 -0.43 -11.72
N GLY A 135 -19.86 -1.48 -11.02
CA GLY A 135 -19.21 -2.64 -11.62
C GLY A 135 -20.03 -3.34 -12.71
N ASP A 136 -21.37 -3.37 -12.58
CA ASP A 136 -22.27 -3.96 -13.58
C ASP A 136 -22.43 -3.10 -14.83
N VAL A 137 -22.38 -1.77 -14.68
CA VAL A 137 -22.40 -0.82 -15.81
C VAL A 137 -21.04 -0.80 -16.50
N LEU A 138 -19.98 -0.82 -15.70
CA LEU A 138 -18.60 -0.73 -16.16
C LEU A 138 -18.17 -2.00 -16.92
N SER A 139 -18.60 -3.19 -16.47
CA SER A 139 -18.31 -4.46 -17.18
C SER A 139 -18.95 -4.55 -18.56
N ARG A 140 -20.04 -3.81 -18.81
CA ARG A 140 -20.74 -3.74 -20.10
C ARG A 140 -20.24 -2.61 -20.99
N SER A 141 -19.48 -1.66 -20.43
CA SER A 141 -18.94 -0.53 -21.16
C SER A 141 -17.78 -0.97 -22.06
N GLN A 142 -17.91 -0.67 -23.36
CA GLN A 142 -16.85 -0.94 -24.33
C GLN A 142 -15.58 -0.13 -24.02
N LEU A 143 -15.76 1.12 -23.55
CA LEU A 143 -14.64 1.99 -23.18
C LEU A 143 -13.81 1.38 -22.06
N PHE A 144 -14.47 0.81 -21.05
CA PHE A 144 -13.78 0.17 -19.93
C PHE A 144 -12.99 -1.06 -20.38
N PHE A 145 -13.57 -1.88 -21.25
CA PHE A 145 -12.88 -3.06 -21.77
C PHE A 145 -11.60 -2.69 -22.52
N TYR A 146 -11.66 -1.72 -23.44
CA TYR A 146 -10.48 -1.27 -24.17
C TYR A 146 -9.46 -0.58 -23.26
N SER A 147 -9.88 0.29 -22.33
CA SER A 147 -8.95 0.99 -21.45
C SER A 147 -8.25 0.05 -20.47
N ALA A 148 -9.00 -0.88 -19.85
CA ALA A 148 -8.45 -1.86 -18.92
C ALA A 148 -7.55 -2.86 -19.66
N GLY A 149 -7.97 -3.31 -20.85
CA GLY A 149 -7.18 -4.21 -21.70
C GLY A 149 -5.86 -3.58 -22.15
N ILE A 150 -5.89 -2.31 -22.61
CA ILE A 150 -4.66 -1.58 -22.97
C ILE A 150 -3.76 -1.41 -21.73
N SER A 151 -4.32 -1.06 -20.58
CA SER A 151 -3.55 -0.87 -19.34
C SER A 151 -2.85 -2.16 -18.89
N PHE A 152 -3.57 -3.29 -18.94
CA PHE A 152 -3.01 -4.61 -18.64
C PHE A 152 -1.97 -5.02 -19.68
N GLY A 153 -2.21 -4.74 -20.96
CA GLY A 153 -1.26 -4.98 -22.05
C GLY A 153 0.04 -4.18 -21.91
N LEU A 154 -0.06 -2.90 -21.55
CA LEU A 154 1.10 -2.07 -21.22
C LEU A 154 1.87 -2.68 -20.05
N LEU A 155 1.20 -3.02 -18.94
CA LEU A 155 1.86 -3.63 -17.79
C LEU A 155 2.54 -4.97 -18.15
N ALA A 156 1.86 -5.84 -18.91
CA ALA A 156 2.40 -7.11 -19.35
C ALA A 156 3.62 -6.94 -20.27
N SER A 157 3.55 -6.00 -21.22
CA SER A 157 4.68 -5.69 -22.10
C SER A 157 5.88 -5.11 -21.33
N LEU A 158 5.64 -4.32 -20.29
CA LEU A 158 6.69 -3.82 -19.40
C LEU A 158 7.39 -4.97 -18.67
N LEU A 159 6.61 -5.93 -18.15
CA LEU A 159 7.15 -7.13 -17.49
C LEU A 159 7.99 -7.97 -18.46
N ILE A 160 7.53 -8.14 -19.70
CA ILE A 160 8.29 -8.84 -20.75
C ILE A 160 9.60 -8.09 -21.05
N LEU A 161 9.56 -6.77 -21.22
CA LEU A 161 10.76 -5.96 -21.46
C LEU A 161 11.77 -6.10 -20.32
N ILE A 162 11.30 -6.01 -19.08
CA ILE A 162 12.12 -6.22 -17.88
C ILE A 162 12.75 -7.61 -17.91
N TYR A 163 11.98 -8.65 -18.22
CA TYR A 163 12.47 -10.03 -18.30
C TYR A 163 13.53 -10.21 -19.40
N VAL A 164 13.35 -9.60 -20.57
CA VAL A 164 14.31 -9.66 -21.67
C VAL A 164 15.61 -8.95 -21.30
N VAL A 165 15.53 -7.73 -20.75
CA VAL A 165 16.71 -6.98 -20.28
C VAL A 165 17.45 -7.75 -19.19
N ALA A 166 16.71 -8.31 -18.23
CA ALA A 166 17.24 -9.16 -17.17
C ALA A 166 18.02 -10.37 -17.73
N LYS A 167 17.54 -10.99 -18.81
CA LYS A 167 18.20 -12.12 -19.47
C LYS A 167 19.46 -11.73 -20.24
N VAL A 168 19.55 -10.50 -20.75
CA VAL A 168 20.70 -9.98 -21.50
C VAL A 168 21.82 -9.49 -20.58
N MET A 169 21.52 -9.21 -19.30
CA MET A 169 22.52 -8.78 -18.32
C MET A 169 23.61 -9.87 -18.07
N PRO A 170 24.89 -9.47 -17.93
CA PRO A 170 26.01 -10.39 -17.86
C PRO A 170 25.95 -11.30 -16.61
N LYS A 171 26.10 -12.60 -16.85
CA LYS A 171 26.01 -13.72 -15.86
C LYS A 171 26.98 -13.64 -14.67
N ARG A 172 27.84 -12.63 -14.59
CA ARG A 172 28.88 -12.49 -13.55
C ARG A 172 28.51 -11.60 -12.36
N SER A 173 27.36 -10.92 -12.39
CA SER A 173 26.95 -10.09 -11.25
C SER A 173 26.06 -10.87 -10.26
N PRO A 174 26.12 -10.56 -8.96
CA PRO A 174 25.26 -11.19 -7.93
C PRO A 174 23.75 -11.01 -8.19
N VAL A 175 23.36 -10.13 -9.12
CA VAL A 175 21.99 -9.94 -9.60
C VAL A 175 21.46 -11.16 -10.38
N TYR A 176 22.34 -11.97 -11.00
CA TYR A 176 21.92 -13.19 -11.71
C TYR A 176 21.31 -14.25 -10.78
N PHE A 177 21.79 -14.34 -9.53
CA PHE A 177 21.23 -15.24 -8.52
C PHE A 177 19.84 -14.76 -8.05
N LEU A 178 19.62 -13.44 -8.04
CA LEU A 178 18.31 -12.82 -7.78
C LEU A 178 17.32 -13.05 -8.93
N LEU A 179 17.82 -13.16 -10.18
CA LEU A 179 17.04 -13.44 -11.39
C LEU A 179 16.39 -14.84 -11.39
N VAL A 180 16.99 -15.80 -10.67
CA VAL A 180 16.40 -17.13 -10.42
C VAL A 180 15.21 -17.04 -9.46
N GLY A 181 15.05 -15.92 -8.74
CA GLY A 181 14.04 -15.66 -7.71
C GLY A 181 12.57 -15.54 -8.18
N GLY A 182 12.23 -15.90 -9.41
CA GLY A 182 10.86 -16.01 -9.88
C GLY A 182 10.06 -14.68 -9.85
N TRP A 183 8.75 -14.78 -9.61
CA TRP A 183 7.80 -13.65 -9.64
C TRP A 183 8.21 -12.48 -8.72
N SER A 184 8.92 -12.75 -7.63
CA SER A 184 9.39 -11.76 -6.66
C SER A 184 10.37 -10.75 -7.29
N PHE A 185 11.24 -11.18 -8.20
CA PHE A 185 12.19 -10.30 -8.88
C PHE A 185 11.48 -9.33 -9.84
N SER A 186 10.52 -9.85 -10.62
CA SER A 186 9.70 -9.04 -11.53
C SER A 186 8.89 -8.00 -10.77
N LEU A 187 8.30 -8.36 -9.62
CA LEU A 187 7.59 -7.43 -8.76
C LEU A 187 8.51 -6.37 -8.14
N TYR A 188 9.72 -6.77 -7.73
CA TYR A 188 10.72 -5.82 -7.20
C TYR A 188 11.13 -4.79 -8.26
N LEU A 189 11.42 -5.22 -9.49
CA LEU A 189 11.77 -4.31 -10.57
C LEU A 189 10.59 -3.43 -10.98
N LEU A 190 9.37 -3.98 -11.01
CA LEU A 190 8.17 -3.19 -11.24
C LEU A 190 8.00 -2.11 -10.16
N GLN A 191 8.16 -2.48 -8.89
CA GLN A 191 8.14 -1.54 -7.77
C GLN A 191 9.24 -0.48 -7.89
N LEU A 192 10.44 -0.86 -8.34
CA LEU A 192 11.55 0.05 -8.59
C LEU A 192 11.22 1.07 -9.69
N VAL A 193 10.59 0.63 -10.79
CA VAL A 193 10.10 1.52 -11.85
C VAL A 193 9.06 2.48 -11.29
N PHE A 194 8.03 1.98 -10.59
CA PHE A 194 6.99 2.82 -9.97
C PHE A 194 7.56 3.87 -9.01
N ARG A 195 8.56 3.50 -8.21
CA ARG A 195 9.22 4.42 -7.26
C ARG A 195 9.99 5.55 -7.97
N ASN A 196 10.59 5.25 -9.12
CA ASN A 196 11.39 6.21 -9.88
C ASN A 196 10.64 6.82 -11.08
N LEU A 197 9.31 6.64 -11.18
CA LEU A 197 8.52 7.14 -12.32
C LEU A 197 8.69 8.62 -12.58
N ARG A 198 8.81 9.44 -11.52
CA ARG A 198 8.99 10.89 -11.67
C ARG A 198 10.29 11.22 -12.41
N GLU A 199 11.37 10.53 -12.05
CA GLU A 199 12.67 10.69 -12.68
C GLU A 199 12.64 10.20 -14.13
N ILE A 200 12.04 9.04 -14.36
CA ILE A 200 11.88 8.45 -15.71
C ILE A 200 11.05 9.37 -16.61
N CYS A 201 9.95 9.91 -16.09
CA CYS A 201 9.06 10.79 -16.84
C CYS A 201 9.70 12.14 -17.16
N SER A 202 10.59 12.66 -16.31
CA SER A 202 11.28 13.94 -16.56
C SER A 202 12.50 13.77 -17.46
N SER A 203 13.29 12.71 -17.25
CA SER A 203 14.59 12.52 -17.90
C SER A 203 14.48 11.77 -19.24
N TYR A 204 13.50 10.85 -19.37
CA TYR A 204 13.35 9.95 -20.52
C TYR A 204 11.97 10.03 -21.18
N TRP A 205 11.32 11.20 -21.16
CA TRP A 205 9.95 11.37 -21.62
C TRP A 205 9.71 10.90 -23.07
N GLN A 206 10.67 11.09 -23.97
CA GLN A 206 10.57 10.68 -25.39
C GLN A 206 10.52 9.16 -25.55
N TYR A 207 11.38 8.44 -24.83
CA TYR A 207 11.40 6.98 -24.83
C TYR A 207 10.15 6.41 -24.18
N LEU A 208 9.68 7.03 -23.10
CA LEU A 208 8.43 6.66 -22.45
C LEU A 208 7.24 6.83 -23.40
N LEU A 209 7.18 7.95 -24.12
CA LEU A 209 6.12 8.20 -25.10
C LEU A 209 6.17 7.19 -26.26
N GLY A 210 7.36 6.92 -26.80
CA GLY A 210 7.53 5.91 -27.85
C GLY A 210 7.09 4.52 -27.40
N TYR A 211 7.47 4.13 -26.18
CA TYR A 211 7.04 2.87 -25.57
C TYR A 211 5.51 2.81 -25.40
N LEU A 212 4.89 3.85 -24.84
CA LEU A 212 3.44 3.92 -24.66
C LEU A 212 2.69 3.85 -25.98
N LEU A 213 3.20 4.48 -27.04
CA LEU A 213 2.60 4.43 -28.37
C LEU A 213 2.72 3.03 -29.01
N VAL A 214 3.91 2.44 -29.02
CA VAL A 214 4.12 1.11 -29.63
C VAL A 214 3.40 0.02 -28.83
N ALA A 215 3.63 -0.05 -27.51
CA ALA A 215 3.00 -1.07 -26.69
C ALA A 215 1.48 -0.84 -26.57
N GLY A 216 1.05 0.42 -26.53
CA GLY A 216 -0.38 0.77 -26.51
C GLY A 216 -1.09 0.40 -27.80
N THR A 217 -0.50 0.68 -28.97
CA THR A 217 -1.09 0.28 -30.27
C THR A 217 -1.14 -1.23 -30.45
N VAL A 218 -0.09 -1.96 -30.07
CA VAL A 218 -0.08 -3.43 -30.09
C VAL A 218 -1.16 -3.99 -29.16
N SER A 219 -1.25 -3.46 -27.94
CA SER A 219 -2.27 -3.87 -26.96
C SER A 219 -3.69 -3.54 -27.44
N PHE A 220 -3.89 -2.37 -28.05
CA PHE A 220 -5.16 -1.98 -28.64
C PHE A 220 -5.55 -2.92 -29.79
N GLY A 221 -4.62 -3.23 -30.69
CA GLY A 221 -4.84 -4.19 -31.78
C GLY A 221 -5.21 -5.58 -31.28
N ALA A 222 -4.54 -6.06 -30.23
CA ALA A 222 -4.88 -7.32 -29.58
C ALA A 222 -6.30 -7.28 -28.96
N CYS A 223 -6.63 -6.23 -28.19
CA CYS A 223 -7.96 -6.07 -27.60
C CYS A 223 -9.05 -5.90 -28.65
N TYR A 224 -8.76 -5.24 -29.77
CA TYR A 224 -9.68 -5.08 -30.88
C TYR A 224 -9.98 -6.41 -31.57
N ARG A 225 -8.98 -7.29 -31.72
CA ARG A 225 -9.16 -8.64 -32.24
C ARG A 225 -9.96 -9.55 -31.31
N LEU A 226 -9.72 -9.48 -30.00
CA LEU A 226 -10.51 -10.25 -29.02
C LEU A 226 -11.97 -9.77 -28.99
N GLY A 227 -12.18 -8.46 -29.13
CA GLY A 227 -13.50 -7.83 -29.04
C GLY A 227 -14.06 -7.82 -27.60
N PRO A 228 -15.07 -6.96 -27.32
CA PRO A 228 -15.69 -6.89 -26.00
C PRO A 228 -16.44 -8.20 -25.67
N PRO A 229 -16.45 -8.64 -24.40
CA PRO A 229 -17.13 -9.86 -23.99
C PRO A 229 -18.64 -9.74 -24.24
N ARG A 230 -19.19 -10.64 -25.06
CA ARG A 230 -20.64 -10.72 -25.35
C ARG A 230 -21.38 -11.75 -24.50
N ASP A 231 -20.65 -12.76 -24.01
CA ASP A 231 -21.26 -13.83 -23.22
C ASP A 231 -21.70 -13.31 -21.85
N ARG A 232 -22.98 -13.56 -21.51
CA ARG A 232 -23.55 -13.17 -20.22
C ARG A 232 -22.75 -13.71 -19.03
N ARG A 233 -22.20 -14.93 -19.15
CA ARG A 233 -21.38 -15.57 -18.11
C ARG A 233 -20.07 -14.80 -17.88
N THR A 234 -19.38 -14.42 -18.95
CA THR A 234 -18.11 -13.69 -18.89
C THR A 234 -18.30 -12.27 -18.36
N VAL A 235 -19.36 -11.58 -18.79
CA VAL A 235 -19.72 -10.26 -18.28
C VAL A 235 -20.09 -10.32 -16.79
N ALA A 236 -20.81 -11.36 -16.37
CA ALA A 236 -21.11 -11.57 -14.96
C ALA A 236 -19.83 -11.82 -14.14
N LEU A 237 -18.95 -12.73 -14.59
CA LEU A 237 -17.66 -12.97 -13.91
C LEU A 237 -16.82 -11.70 -13.80
N LEU A 238 -16.79 -10.87 -14.85
CA LEU A 238 -16.11 -9.58 -14.83
C LEU A 238 -16.76 -8.63 -13.81
N SER A 239 -18.09 -8.55 -13.74
CA SER A 239 -18.75 -7.68 -12.75
C SER A 239 -18.50 -8.16 -11.32
N TRP A 240 -18.58 -9.46 -11.04
CA TRP A 240 -18.19 -10.04 -9.75
C TRP A 240 -16.73 -9.72 -9.40
N GLY A 241 -15.82 -9.83 -10.36
CA GLY A 241 -14.41 -9.47 -10.18
C GLY A 241 -14.21 -8.00 -9.84
N LEU A 242 -14.87 -7.08 -10.55
CA LEU A 242 -14.81 -5.64 -10.29
C LEU A 242 -15.42 -5.29 -8.93
N GLN A 243 -16.51 -5.96 -8.54
CA GLN A 243 -17.15 -5.77 -7.25
C GLN A 243 -16.27 -6.27 -6.10
N LEU A 244 -15.67 -7.46 -6.24
CA LEU A 244 -14.74 -8.00 -5.26
C LEU A 244 -13.52 -7.08 -5.12
N LEU A 245 -12.95 -6.63 -6.24
CA LEU A 245 -11.86 -5.65 -6.23
C LEU A 245 -12.29 -4.33 -5.57
N GLY A 246 -13.50 -3.86 -5.86
CA GLY A 246 -14.08 -2.69 -5.23
C GLY A 246 -14.16 -2.81 -3.70
N LEU A 247 -14.61 -3.96 -3.18
CA LEU A 247 -14.65 -4.24 -1.74
C LEU A 247 -13.25 -4.29 -1.13
N LEU A 248 -12.28 -4.90 -1.81
CA LEU A 248 -10.88 -4.93 -1.35
C LEU A 248 -10.27 -3.53 -1.26
N LEU A 249 -10.51 -2.69 -2.27
CA LEU A 249 -10.05 -1.29 -2.27
C LEU A 249 -10.79 -0.45 -1.23
N LEU A 250 -12.08 -0.69 -1.02
CA LEU A 250 -12.87 0.00 -0.01
C LEU A 250 -12.38 -0.32 1.40
N TYR A 251 -12.08 -1.59 1.68
CA TYR A 251 -11.46 -2.01 2.95
C TYR A 251 -10.03 -1.44 3.09
N GLY A 252 -9.20 -1.54 2.04
CA GLY A 252 -7.82 -1.05 2.05
C GLY A 252 -7.68 0.48 2.05
N GLY A 253 -8.72 1.21 1.63
CA GLY A 253 -8.77 2.67 1.64
C GLY A 253 -9.09 3.26 3.02
N VAL A 254 -9.45 2.42 4.00
CA VAL A 254 -9.71 2.83 5.38
C VAL A 254 -8.63 2.25 6.28
N GLN A 255 -7.91 3.12 7.00
CA GLN A 255 -6.86 2.66 7.92
C GLN A 255 -7.44 1.96 9.16
N VAL A 256 -8.64 2.37 9.57
CA VAL A 256 -9.33 1.83 10.75
C VAL A 256 -10.09 0.55 10.42
N ARG A 257 -9.56 -0.61 10.87
CA ARG A 257 -10.14 -1.94 10.61
C ARG A 257 -11.66 -2.04 10.88
N PRO A 258 -12.20 -1.66 12.06
CA PRO A 258 -13.64 -1.78 12.31
C PRO A 258 -14.49 -0.87 11.41
N VAL A 259 -14.01 0.33 11.07
CA VAL A 259 -14.71 1.25 10.16
C VAL A 259 -14.66 0.72 8.73
N GLY A 260 -13.54 0.14 8.31
CA GLY A 260 -13.41 -0.54 7.02
C GLY A 260 -14.42 -1.69 6.88
N LEU A 261 -14.55 -2.53 7.91
CA LEU A 261 -15.55 -3.60 7.94
C LEU A 261 -16.98 -3.05 7.92
N ALA A 262 -17.28 -2.03 8.71
CA ALA A 262 -18.60 -1.39 8.72
C ALA A 262 -18.94 -0.76 7.36
N ALA A 263 -17.95 -0.16 6.67
CA ALA A 263 -18.14 0.41 5.34
C ALA A 263 -18.40 -0.68 4.28
N VAL A 264 -17.68 -1.81 4.33
CA VAL A 264 -17.93 -2.97 3.48
C VAL A 264 -19.34 -3.53 3.70
N LEU A 265 -19.73 -3.75 4.96
CA LEU A 265 -21.06 -4.23 5.32
C LEU A 265 -22.14 -3.22 4.87
N GLY A 266 -21.93 -1.93 5.10
CA GLY A 266 -22.83 -0.88 4.66
C GLY A 266 -23.02 -0.86 3.14
N ALA A 267 -21.94 -1.03 2.37
CA ALA A 267 -22.00 -1.12 0.92
C ALA A 267 -22.78 -2.36 0.45
N LEU A 268 -22.51 -3.53 1.05
CA LEU A 268 -23.25 -4.78 0.77
C LEU A 268 -24.74 -4.64 1.11
N CYS A 269 -25.07 -4.05 2.26
CA CYS A 269 -26.43 -3.76 2.66
C CYS A 269 -27.09 -2.82 1.66
N ALA A 270 -26.46 -1.68 1.33
CA ALA A 270 -27.01 -0.69 0.40
C ALA A 270 -27.33 -1.30 -0.98
N LYS A 271 -26.42 -2.13 -1.52
CA LYS A 271 -26.62 -2.79 -2.81
C LYS A 271 -27.73 -3.86 -2.77
N ASN A 272 -27.84 -4.59 -1.67
CA ASN A 272 -28.86 -5.64 -1.53
C ASN A 272 -30.20 -5.12 -1.01
N LEU A 273 -30.29 -3.89 -0.50
CA LEU A 273 -31.49 -3.30 0.11
C LEU A 273 -32.62 -3.03 -0.90
N GLU A 274 -32.29 -2.89 -2.18
CA GLU A 274 -33.29 -2.72 -3.24
C GLU A 274 -34.26 -3.91 -3.34
N TYR A 275 -33.78 -5.12 -3.07
CA TYR A 275 -34.59 -6.34 -3.07
C TYR A 275 -35.66 -6.33 -1.96
N PRO A 276 -35.33 -6.28 -0.65
CA PRO A 276 -36.31 -6.31 0.42
C PRO A 276 -37.27 -5.11 0.39
N LEU A 277 -36.82 -3.93 -0.05
CA LEU A 277 -37.71 -2.77 -0.24
C LEU A 277 -38.70 -2.98 -1.39
N GLY A 278 -38.29 -3.64 -2.48
CA GLY A 278 -39.17 -4.05 -3.56
C GLY A 278 -40.24 -5.04 -3.09
N TRP A 279 -39.84 -6.05 -2.32
CA TRP A 279 -40.76 -7.02 -1.71
C TRP A 279 -41.71 -6.38 -0.69
N ALA A 280 -41.23 -5.49 0.18
CA ALA A 280 -42.07 -4.78 1.14
C ALA A 280 -43.10 -3.87 0.45
N ARG A 281 -42.70 -3.16 -0.62
CA ARG A 281 -43.64 -2.36 -1.43
C ARG A 281 -44.64 -3.22 -2.21
N ALA A 282 -44.24 -4.42 -2.64
CA ALA A 282 -45.13 -5.36 -3.31
C ALA A 282 -46.10 -6.05 -2.35
N ALA A 283 -45.71 -6.29 -1.09
CA ALA A 283 -46.57 -6.86 -0.06
C ALA A 283 -47.53 -5.83 0.56
N TYR A 284 -47.18 -4.54 0.52
CA TYR A 284 -48.04 -3.44 0.97
C TYR A 284 -49.09 -3.00 -0.06
N ARG A 285 -48.92 -3.40 -1.33
CA ARG A 285 -49.81 -3.02 -2.44
C ARG A 285 -50.77 -4.16 -2.76
#